data_AF-A0A2D8Z6X1-F1
#
_entry.id   AF-A0A2D8Z6X1-F1
#
_cell.length_a   1.000
_cell.length_b   1.000
_cell.length_c   1.000
_cell.angle_alpha   90.00
_cell.angle_beta   90.00
_cell.angle_gamma   90.00
#
_symmetry.space_group_name_H-M   'P 1'
#
loop_
_entity.id
_entity.type
_entity.pdbx_description
1 polymer ?
#
loop_
_entity_poly.entity_id
_entity_poly.type
_entity_poly.pdbx_seq_one_letter_code
_entity_poly.pdbx_strand_id
1 'polypeptide(L)'
;MKQKKRGFFRRIVGFTLLELMVSMVVLALLMLVVFNMLETTTKAWSQSTERVQTFKEARVAFEGLTRRIGQAMLNTYFDYKYRAAVPRPNERPTGYERKSDLHFISGRSQDILESERFPTHCVFFQAPLSFSLDPKNQSFGSLLNSWGYYIERNTDEDQIPEFLSGFETITAKERYRLMEFRPPTENFKVYSSDLKTRYNTEWFKNDVIQKAY
;
A
#
# COMPACT_ATOMS: atom_id res chain seq x y z
N MET A 1 -84.33 41.27 43.05
CA MET A 1 -83.80 39.92 42.79
C MET A 1 -82.65 40.02 41.79
N LYS A 2 -81.41 39.66 42.15
CA LYS A 2 -80.24 39.66 41.24
C LYS A 2 -79.56 38.30 41.33
N GLN A 3 -79.63 37.52 40.26
CA GLN A 3 -79.06 36.16 40.18
C GLN A 3 -77.52 36.21 40.19
N LYS A 4 -76.91 35.40 41.06
CA LYS A 4 -75.47 35.20 41.17
C LYS A 4 -75.05 34.09 40.19
N LYS A 5 -74.39 34.46 39.08
CA LYS A 5 -73.77 33.49 38.16
C LYS A 5 -72.62 32.78 38.89
N ARG A 6 -72.77 31.48 39.14
CA ARG A 6 -71.68 30.61 39.64
C ARG A 6 -70.78 30.24 38.47
N GLY A 7 -69.55 30.76 38.46
CA GLY A 7 -68.49 30.31 37.56
C GLY A 7 -68.12 28.87 37.88
N PHE A 8 -68.22 27.99 36.87
CA PHE A 8 -67.83 26.59 36.98
C PHE A 8 -66.31 26.51 36.88
N PHE A 9 -65.61 26.34 38.01
CA PHE A 9 -64.20 25.96 37.98
C PHE A 9 -64.11 24.54 37.40
N ARG A 10 -63.60 24.42 36.17
CA ARG A 10 -63.20 23.11 35.61
C ARG A 10 -62.10 22.54 36.50
N ARG A 11 -62.39 21.43 37.19
CA ARG A 11 -61.35 20.58 37.79
C ARG A 11 -60.51 20.01 36.66
N ILE A 12 -59.26 20.42 36.59
CA ILE A 12 -58.25 19.74 35.79
C ILE A 12 -57.92 18.46 36.57
N VAL A 13 -58.33 17.31 36.02
CA VAL A 13 -57.97 16.00 36.57
C VAL A 13 -56.52 15.76 36.19
N GLY A 14 -55.62 15.69 37.17
CA GLY A 14 -54.22 15.36 36.95
C GLY A 14 -54.03 13.86 36.72
N PHE A 15 -53.00 13.50 35.95
CA PHE A 15 -52.63 12.10 35.74
C PHE A 15 -52.23 11.42 37.06
N THR A 16 -52.58 10.14 37.20
CA THR A 16 -52.18 9.35 38.36
C THR A 16 -50.70 9.00 38.30
N LEU A 17 -50.06 8.80 39.45
CA LEU A 17 -48.65 8.37 39.55
C LEU A 17 -48.39 7.09 38.75
N LEU A 18 -49.36 6.17 38.74
CA LEU A 18 -49.26 4.90 38.02
C LEU A 18 -49.26 5.10 36.50
N GLU A 19 -50.11 5.97 35.95
CA GLU A 19 -50.10 6.33 34.53
C GLU A 19 -48.78 6.99 34.11
N LEU A 20 -48.19 7.81 34.99
CA LEU A 20 -46.91 8.47 34.74
C LEU A 20 -45.76 7.45 34.71
N MET A 21 -45.75 6.48 35.64
CA MET A 21 -44.76 5.41 35.66
C MET A 21 -44.88 4.50 34.44
N VAL A 22 -46.10 4.12 34.03
CA VAL A 22 -46.31 3.31 32.83
C VAL A 22 -45.88 4.07 31.57
N SER A 23 -46.21 5.36 31.48
CA SER A 23 -45.78 6.21 30.35
C SER A 23 -44.26 6.32 30.26
N MET A 24 -43.58 6.42 31.41
CA MET A 24 -42.12 6.47 31.48
C MET A 24 -41.47 5.16 31.02
N VAL A 25 -42.05 4.01 31.37
CA VAL A 25 -41.56 2.69 30.94
C VAL A 25 -41.73 2.51 29.43
N VAL A 26 -42.88 2.88 28.88
CA VAL A 26 -43.12 2.83 27.42
C VAL A 26 -42.16 3.76 26.69
N LEU A 27 -41.95 4.98 27.20
CA LEU A 27 -41.00 5.92 26.63
C LEU A 27 -39.57 5.37 26.65
N ALA A 28 -39.14 4.76 27.77
CA ALA A 28 -37.81 4.17 27.89
C ALA A 28 -37.61 3.01 26.90
N LEU A 29 -38.62 2.16 26.71
CA LEU A 29 -38.58 1.08 25.71
C LEU A 29 -38.48 1.63 24.28
N LEU A 30 -39.25 2.67 23.94
CA LEU A 30 -39.18 3.31 22.63
C LEU A 30 -37.80 3.94 22.39
N MET A 31 -37.25 4.64 23.38
CA MET A 31 -35.90 5.21 23.31
C MET A 31 -34.83 4.15 23.09
N LEU A 32 -34.94 2.99 23.77
CA LEU A 32 -33.99 1.89 23.60
C LEU A 32 -34.01 1.33 22.18
N VAL A 33 -35.19 1.20 21.57
CA VAL A 33 -35.31 0.76 20.17
C VAL A 33 -34.67 1.77 19.22
N VAL A 34 -34.92 3.06 19.40
CA VAL A 34 -34.31 4.13 18.58
C VAL A 34 -32.80 4.15 18.74
N PHE A 35 -32.29 3.98 19.96
CA PHE A 35 -30.85 3.97 20.22
C PHE A 35 -30.14 2.79 19.53
N ASN A 36 -30.73 1.60 19.56
CA ASN A 36 -30.22 0.43 18.84
C ASN A 36 -30.21 0.65 17.32
N MET A 37 -31.22 1.33 16.76
CA MET A 37 -31.23 1.70 15.34
C MET A 37 -30.14 2.73 14.99
N LEU A 38 -29.88 3.69 15.87
CA LEU A 38 -28.80 4.66 15.67
C LEU A 38 -27.42 3.99 15.73
N GLU A 39 -27.21 3.08 16.68
CA GLU A 39 -25.95 2.31 16.76
C GLU A 39 -25.70 1.46 15.52
N THR A 40 -26.72 0.78 15.01
CA THR A 40 -26.58 -0.05 13.81
C THR A 40 -26.30 0.79 12.56
N THR A 41 -26.97 1.95 12.43
CA THR A 41 -26.74 2.88 11.32
C THR A 41 -25.33 3.47 11.34
N THR A 42 -24.87 3.93 12.51
CA THR A 42 -23.53 4.50 12.68
C THR A 42 -22.43 3.47 12.42
N LYS A 43 -22.58 2.24 12.93
CA LYS A 43 -21.64 1.13 12.64
C LYS A 43 -21.60 0.79 11.15
N ALA A 44 -22.75 0.69 10.49
CA ALA A 44 -22.82 0.42 9.05
C ALA A 44 -22.18 1.54 8.20
N TRP A 45 -22.40 2.80 8.59
CA TRP A 45 -21.79 3.96 7.94
C TRP A 45 -20.26 3.96 8.08
N SER A 46 -19.75 3.72 9.30
CA SER A 46 -18.30 3.65 9.55
C SER A 46 -17.64 2.55 8.74
N GLN A 47 -18.20 1.33 8.78
CA GLN A 47 -17.69 0.19 8.01
C GLN A 47 -17.69 0.44 6.49
N SER A 48 -18.73 1.11 5.99
CA SER A 48 -18.80 1.46 4.56
C SER A 48 -17.74 2.50 4.20
N THR A 49 -17.55 3.50 5.05
CA THR A 49 -16.54 4.55 4.86
C THR A 49 -15.12 3.97 4.87
N GLU A 50 -14.80 3.09 5.83
CA GLU A 50 -13.51 2.41 5.91
C GLU A 50 -13.22 1.59 4.65
N ARG A 51 -14.20 0.80 4.18
CA ARG A 51 -14.06 0.03 2.94
C ARG A 51 -13.78 0.92 1.73
N VAL A 52 -14.54 2.01 1.57
CA VAL A 52 -14.34 2.96 0.46
C VAL A 52 -12.94 3.57 0.50
N GLN A 53 -12.46 3.93 1.68
CA GLN A 53 -11.13 4.51 1.84
C GLN A 53 -10.02 3.51 1.46
N THR A 54 -10.13 2.24 1.88
CA THR A 54 -9.15 1.20 1.50
C THR A 54 -9.09 0.99 -0.02
N PHE A 55 -10.24 0.98 -0.71
CA PHE A 55 -10.25 0.85 -2.18
C PHE A 55 -9.67 2.07 -2.88
N LYS A 56 -9.87 3.26 -2.34
CA LYS A 56 -9.29 4.50 -2.88
C LYS A 56 -7.77 4.46 -2.83
N GLU A 57 -7.20 4.08 -1.69
CA GLU A 57 -5.75 3.95 -1.51
C GLU A 57 -5.15 2.89 -2.44
N ALA A 58 -5.79 1.73 -2.53
CA ALA A 58 -5.39 0.67 -3.45
C ALA A 58 -5.40 1.15 -4.91
N ARG A 59 -6.44 1.89 -5.33
CA ARG A 59 -6.53 2.43 -6.69
C ARG A 59 -5.39 3.39 -7.00
N VAL A 60 -5.06 4.30 -6.08
CA VAL A 60 -3.93 5.23 -6.26
C VAL A 60 -2.61 4.47 -6.41
N ALA A 61 -2.39 3.43 -5.60
CA ALA A 61 -1.21 2.58 -5.71
C ALA A 61 -1.15 1.85 -7.07
N PHE A 62 -2.26 1.27 -7.53
CA PHE A 62 -2.32 0.59 -8.83
C PHE A 62 -2.14 1.54 -10.01
N GLU A 63 -2.71 2.74 -9.96
CA GLU A 63 -2.52 3.77 -10.99
C GLU A 63 -1.05 4.22 -11.03
N GLY A 64 -0.42 4.40 -9.86
CA GLY A 64 1.00 4.70 -9.75
C GLY A 64 1.88 3.59 -10.34
N LEU A 65 1.61 2.34 -9.98
CA LEU A 65 2.32 1.16 -10.49
C LEU A 65 2.17 1.04 -12.01
N THR A 66 0.95 1.14 -12.53
CA THR A 66 0.67 1.06 -13.97
C THR A 66 1.38 2.16 -14.74
N ARG A 67 1.34 3.40 -14.23
CA ARG A 67 2.02 4.54 -14.86
C ARG A 67 3.52 4.34 -14.93
N ARG A 68 4.15 3.87 -13.85
CA ARG A 68 5.61 3.70 -13.80
C ARG A 68 6.07 2.49 -14.62
N ILE A 69 5.36 1.37 -14.56
CA ILE A 69 5.65 0.20 -15.41
C ILE A 69 5.47 0.55 -16.89
N GLY A 70 4.46 1.35 -17.24
CA GLY A 70 4.24 1.83 -18.61
C GLY A 70 5.37 2.73 -19.13
N GLN A 71 6.21 3.29 -18.26
CA GLN A 71 7.38 4.09 -18.61
C GLN A 71 8.69 3.29 -18.53
N ALA A 72 8.63 1.98 -18.33
CA ALA A 72 9.82 1.14 -18.33
C ALA A 72 10.52 1.21 -19.68
N MET A 73 11.84 1.47 -19.65
CA MET A 73 12.66 1.58 -20.85
C MET A 73 13.53 0.34 -21.03
N LEU A 74 13.62 -0.10 -22.29
CA LEU A 74 14.51 -1.17 -22.73
C LEU A 74 15.40 -0.62 -23.84
N ASN A 75 16.71 -0.50 -23.59
CA ASN A 75 17.64 -0.05 -24.62
C ASN A 75 18.11 -1.24 -25.45
N THR A 76 17.36 -1.66 -26.48
CA THR A 76 17.68 -2.87 -27.24
C THR A 76 18.58 -2.60 -28.44
N TYR A 77 19.59 -3.44 -28.63
CA TYR A 77 20.49 -3.42 -29.79
C TYR A 77 20.81 -4.83 -30.27
N PHE A 78 21.34 -4.94 -31.48
CA PHE A 78 21.92 -6.19 -31.97
C PHE A 78 23.41 -6.22 -31.63
N ASP A 79 23.85 -7.29 -31.00
CA ASP A 79 25.25 -7.56 -30.72
C ASP A 79 25.65 -8.90 -31.34
N TYR A 80 26.96 -9.09 -31.48
CA TYR A 80 27.53 -10.33 -31.94
C TYR A 80 27.31 -11.44 -30.91
N LYS A 81 26.77 -12.56 -31.38
CA LYS A 81 26.63 -13.78 -30.62
C LYS A 81 27.90 -14.61 -30.72
N TYR A 82 28.57 -14.81 -29.60
CA TYR A 82 29.73 -15.69 -29.49
C TYR A 82 29.32 -17.06 -28.92
N ARG A 83 30.16 -18.08 -29.11
CA ARG A 83 29.86 -19.42 -28.58
C ARG A 83 30.11 -19.49 -27.08
N ALA A 84 31.11 -18.75 -26.58
CA ALA A 84 31.37 -18.57 -25.17
C ALA A 84 30.72 -17.29 -24.63
N ALA A 85 30.36 -17.27 -23.34
CA ALA A 85 29.78 -16.09 -22.67
C ALA A 85 30.76 -14.90 -22.62
N VAL A 86 32.06 -15.20 -22.52
CA VAL A 86 33.14 -14.22 -22.66
C VAL A 86 33.93 -14.61 -23.91
N PRO A 87 33.89 -13.81 -24.99
CA PRO A 87 34.59 -14.13 -26.22
C PRO A 87 36.10 -14.13 -25.99
N ARG A 88 36.77 -15.14 -26.55
CA ARG A 88 38.24 -15.13 -26.59
C ARG A 88 38.71 -14.04 -27.57
N PRO A 89 39.90 -13.45 -27.36
CA PRO A 89 40.50 -12.58 -28.37
C PRO A 89 40.56 -13.34 -29.71
N ASN A 90 39.91 -12.81 -30.75
CA ASN A 90 39.81 -13.37 -32.11
C ASN A 90 38.77 -14.51 -32.33
N GLU A 91 37.83 -14.74 -31.41
CA GLU A 91 36.71 -15.63 -31.69
C GLU A 91 35.79 -15.03 -32.78
N ARG A 92 35.44 -15.83 -33.79
CA ARG A 92 34.52 -15.39 -34.84
C ARG A 92 33.08 -15.40 -34.32
N PRO A 93 32.30 -14.32 -34.50
CA PRO A 93 30.87 -14.32 -34.19
C PRO A 93 30.13 -15.44 -34.93
N THR A 94 29.22 -16.11 -34.24
CA THR A 94 28.35 -17.16 -34.80
C THR A 94 27.07 -16.61 -35.42
N GLY A 95 26.71 -15.37 -35.08
CA GLY A 95 25.53 -14.67 -35.58
C GLY A 95 25.28 -13.38 -34.81
N TYR A 96 24.06 -12.86 -34.92
CA TYR A 96 23.58 -11.72 -34.14
C TYR A 96 22.59 -12.18 -33.07
N GLU A 97 22.62 -11.53 -31.91
CA GLU A 97 21.60 -11.67 -30.88
C GLU A 97 21.10 -10.30 -30.42
N ARG A 98 19.84 -10.26 -29.98
CA ARG A 98 19.27 -9.05 -29.40
C ARG A 98 19.71 -8.96 -27.94
N LYS A 99 20.34 -7.85 -27.57
CA LYS A 99 20.73 -7.52 -26.20
C LYS A 99 20.04 -6.23 -25.75
N SER A 100 20.04 -6.01 -24.44
CA SER A 100 19.68 -4.72 -23.88
C SER A 100 20.58 -4.37 -22.70
N ASP A 101 20.93 -3.10 -22.58
CA ASP A 101 21.67 -2.59 -21.42
C ASP A 101 20.76 -2.28 -20.23
N LEU A 102 19.45 -2.19 -20.47
CA LEU A 102 18.44 -2.00 -19.43
C LEU A 102 17.68 -3.30 -19.23
N HIS A 103 17.36 -3.58 -17.97
CA HIS A 103 16.75 -4.82 -17.52
C HIS A 103 15.28 -4.61 -17.16
N PHE A 104 14.42 -5.46 -17.71
CA PHE A 104 13.05 -5.62 -17.24
C PHE A 104 12.89 -7.05 -16.73
N ILE A 105 12.80 -7.21 -15.42
CA ILE A 105 12.77 -8.51 -14.75
C ILE A 105 11.42 -8.65 -14.07
N SER A 106 10.72 -9.74 -14.35
CA SER A 106 9.41 -10.04 -13.79
C SER A 106 9.33 -11.54 -13.56
N GLY A 107 8.84 -11.95 -12.40
CA GLY A 107 8.77 -13.36 -12.05
C GLY A 107 8.48 -13.58 -10.58
N ARG A 108 8.62 -14.84 -10.16
CA ARG A 108 8.43 -15.21 -8.76
C ARG A 108 9.53 -14.60 -7.89
N SER A 109 9.13 -13.81 -6.90
CA SER A 109 10.04 -13.07 -6.01
C SER A 109 11.03 -13.98 -5.30
N GLN A 110 10.55 -15.14 -4.84
CA GLN A 110 11.37 -16.12 -4.13
C GLN A 110 12.53 -16.64 -4.97
N ASP A 111 12.34 -16.79 -6.29
CA ASP A 111 13.37 -17.34 -7.19
C ASP A 111 14.37 -16.26 -7.60
N ILE A 112 13.91 -15.02 -7.76
CA ILE A 112 14.74 -13.88 -8.19
C ILE A 112 15.56 -13.30 -7.03
N LEU A 113 14.94 -13.17 -5.85
CA LEU A 113 15.58 -12.63 -4.64
C LEU A 113 16.20 -13.72 -3.76
N GLU A 114 15.96 -15.01 -4.09
CA GLU A 114 16.48 -16.17 -3.35
C GLU A 114 16.18 -16.11 -1.85
N SER A 115 14.97 -15.66 -1.49
CA SER A 115 14.53 -15.52 -0.10
C SER A 115 13.05 -15.81 0.07
N GLU A 116 12.71 -16.57 1.11
CA GLU A 116 11.32 -16.90 1.45
C GLU A 116 10.52 -15.72 2.02
N ARG A 117 11.21 -14.63 2.40
CA ARG A 117 10.60 -13.39 2.90
C ARG A 117 9.72 -12.72 1.84
N PHE A 118 10.03 -12.94 0.57
CA PHE A 118 9.35 -12.32 -0.56
C PHE A 118 8.49 -13.36 -1.28
N PRO A 119 7.23 -13.53 -0.87
CA PRO A 119 6.34 -14.47 -1.54
C PRO A 119 5.87 -13.92 -2.89
N THR A 120 5.26 -14.78 -3.69
CA THR A 120 4.54 -14.44 -4.93
C THR A 120 5.42 -13.81 -6.02
N HIS A 121 5.07 -12.63 -6.54
CA HIS A 121 5.59 -12.04 -7.77
C HIS A 121 6.29 -10.69 -7.52
N CYS A 122 7.34 -10.42 -8.27
CA CYS A 122 8.04 -9.13 -8.28
C CYS A 122 8.26 -8.64 -9.71
N VAL A 123 8.47 -7.34 -9.82
CA VAL A 123 8.84 -6.66 -11.07
C VAL A 123 9.91 -5.62 -10.75
N PHE A 124 11.00 -5.63 -11.51
CA PHE A 124 12.11 -4.68 -11.42
C PHE A 124 12.45 -4.15 -12.81
N PHE A 125 12.61 -2.84 -12.94
CA PHE A 125 12.79 -2.16 -14.23
C PHE A 125 13.51 -0.83 -14.09
N GLN A 126 13.90 -0.22 -15.21
CA GLN A 126 14.39 1.16 -15.24
C GLN A 126 13.44 2.07 -16.00
N ALA A 127 13.29 3.30 -15.52
CA ALA A 127 12.42 4.31 -16.12
C ALA A 127 12.95 5.74 -15.86
N PRO A 128 12.67 6.70 -16.74
CA PRO A 128 13.15 8.09 -16.62
C PRO A 128 12.23 8.88 -15.71
N LEU A 129 12.28 8.60 -14.41
CA LEU A 129 11.31 9.09 -13.43
C LEU A 129 11.88 10.19 -12.51
N SER A 130 13.14 10.58 -12.70
CA SER A 130 13.74 11.77 -12.06
C SER A 130 13.73 11.79 -10.54
N PHE A 131 13.89 10.63 -9.91
CA PHE A 131 13.98 10.55 -8.46
C PHE A 131 15.44 10.76 -7.99
N SER A 132 15.69 11.83 -7.25
CA SER A 132 17.00 12.20 -6.70
C SER A 132 16.84 12.67 -5.26
N LEU A 133 17.80 12.32 -4.39
CA LEU A 133 17.86 12.88 -3.04
C LEU A 133 18.70 14.16 -2.99
N ASP A 134 19.63 14.37 -3.92
CA ASP A 134 20.40 15.62 -3.99
C ASP A 134 19.51 16.77 -4.48
N PRO A 135 19.34 17.86 -3.71
CA PRO A 135 18.59 19.04 -4.12
C PRO A 135 19.02 19.63 -5.48
N LYS A 136 20.28 19.47 -5.87
CA LYS A 136 20.79 19.96 -7.17
C LYS A 136 20.21 19.19 -8.34
N ASN A 137 20.00 17.88 -8.16
CA ASN A 137 19.59 16.98 -9.22
C ASN A 137 18.07 16.82 -9.33
N GLN A 138 17.30 17.29 -8.32
CA GLN A 138 15.84 17.25 -8.33
C GLN A 138 15.19 18.01 -9.49
N SER A 139 15.90 19.00 -10.06
CA SER A 139 15.40 19.81 -11.17
C SER A 139 15.50 19.11 -12.54
N PHE A 140 16.27 18.04 -12.66
CA PHE A 140 16.42 17.31 -13.91
C PHE A 140 15.18 16.45 -14.17
N GLY A 141 14.48 16.70 -15.29
CA GLY A 141 13.17 16.11 -15.60
C GLY A 141 13.18 14.73 -16.28
N SER A 142 14.35 14.16 -16.59
CA SER A 142 14.44 12.86 -17.27
C SER A 142 15.61 11.99 -16.77
N LEU A 143 15.91 11.99 -15.48
CA LEU A 143 16.95 11.12 -14.94
C LEU A 143 16.45 9.67 -14.90
N LEU A 144 17.35 8.75 -15.24
CA LEU A 144 17.08 7.33 -15.25
C LEU A 144 17.16 6.78 -13.82
N ASN A 145 16.10 6.12 -13.40
CA ASN A 145 16.02 5.46 -12.10
C ASN A 145 15.79 3.97 -12.26
N SER A 146 16.28 3.24 -11.27
CA SER A 146 15.89 1.87 -11.01
C SER A 146 14.63 1.87 -10.15
N TRP A 147 13.66 1.04 -10.51
CA TRP A 147 12.40 0.89 -9.78
C TRP A 147 12.05 -0.59 -9.63
N GLY A 148 11.25 -0.90 -8.63
CA GLY A 148 10.65 -2.22 -8.51
C GLY A 148 9.49 -2.28 -7.54
N TYR A 149 8.75 -3.37 -7.67
CA TYR A 149 7.61 -3.71 -6.83
C TYR A 149 7.70 -5.17 -6.45
N TYR A 150 7.54 -5.46 -5.17
CA TYR A 150 7.57 -6.81 -4.64
C TYR A 150 6.67 -6.90 -3.41
N ILE A 151 6.21 -8.11 -3.08
CA ILE A 151 5.47 -8.35 -1.85
C ILE A 151 6.45 -8.88 -0.80
N GLU A 152 6.39 -8.31 0.40
CA GLU A 152 7.18 -8.75 1.54
C GLU A 152 6.24 -9.25 2.65
N ARG A 153 6.57 -10.40 3.23
CA ARG A 153 6.02 -10.83 4.51
C ARG A 153 6.81 -10.14 5.62
N ASN A 154 6.17 -9.19 6.31
CA ASN A 154 6.78 -8.46 7.41
C ASN A 154 5.92 -8.55 8.68
N THR A 155 6.54 -8.35 9.84
CA THR A 155 5.84 -8.21 11.12
C THR A 155 5.46 -6.75 11.35
N ASP A 156 4.41 -6.54 12.14
CA ASP A 156 3.99 -5.19 12.55
C ASP A 156 4.81 -4.63 13.71
N GLU A 157 5.85 -5.34 14.17
CA GLU A 157 6.60 -4.99 15.39
C GLU A 157 7.16 -3.57 15.36
N ASP A 158 7.75 -3.16 14.24
CA ASP A 158 8.29 -1.80 14.02
C ASP A 158 7.21 -0.69 13.98
N GLN A 159 5.94 -1.06 13.86
CA GLN A 159 4.80 -0.12 13.81
C GLN A 159 4.07 -0.03 15.14
N ILE A 160 4.38 -0.91 16.09
CA ILE A 160 3.83 -0.84 17.44
C ILE A 160 4.55 0.30 18.15
N PRO A 161 3.83 1.34 18.62
CA PRO A 161 4.44 2.38 19.42
C PRO A 161 5.19 1.79 20.63
N GLU A 162 6.35 2.36 20.96
CA GLU A 162 7.23 1.84 22.03
C GLU A 162 6.53 1.72 23.39
N PHE A 163 5.55 2.59 23.68
CA PHE A 163 4.77 2.50 24.92
C PHE A 163 3.86 1.26 25.00
N LEU A 164 3.63 0.58 23.87
CA LEU A 164 2.84 -0.65 23.76
C LEU A 164 3.71 -1.91 23.60
N SER A 165 5.01 -1.77 23.30
CA SER A 165 5.93 -2.89 23.17
C SER A 165 6.27 -3.45 24.55
N GLY A 166 5.59 -4.52 24.96
CA GLY A 166 5.78 -5.16 26.27
C GLY A 166 4.49 -5.71 26.90
N PHE A 167 3.33 -5.31 26.38
CA PHE A 167 2.07 -5.93 26.78
C PHE A 167 1.89 -7.25 26.02
N GLU A 168 1.76 -8.37 26.75
CA GLU A 168 1.48 -9.70 26.17
C GLU A 168 0.19 -9.73 25.34
N THR A 169 -0.74 -8.82 25.61
CA THR A 169 -1.99 -8.66 24.86
C THR A 169 -1.80 -8.17 23.43
N ILE A 170 -0.66 -7.53 23.11
CA ILE A 170 -0.37 -6.96 21.80
C ILE A 170 0.67 -7.84 21.10
N THR A 171 0.19 -8.85 20.39
CA THR A 171 1.03 -9.72 19.57
C THR A 171 1.29 -9.07 18.21
N ALA A 172 2.57 -9.04 17.79
CA ALA A 172 2.94 -8.63 16.44
C ALA A 172 2.24 -9.54 15.41
N LYS A 173 1.52 -8.93 14.47
CA LYS A 173 0.84 -9.65 13.40
C LYS A 173 1.76 -9.70 12.18
N GLU A 174 1.77 -10.84 11.52
CA GLU A 174 2.40 -10.94 10.21
C GLU A 174 1.44 -10.43 9.14
N ARG A 175 1.97 -9.62 8.22
CA ARG A 175 1.23 -9.08 7.08
C ARG A 175 2.04 -9.18 5.80
N TYR A 176 1.32 -9.32 4.71
CA TYR A 176 1.86 -9.15 3.36
C TYR A 176 1.67 -7.70 2.94
N ARG A 177 2.75 -7.04 2.53
CA ARG A 177 2.73 -5.65 2.09
C ARG A 177 3.36 -5.52 0.72
N LEU A 178 2.76 -4.68 -0.13
CA LEU A 178 3.39 -4.25 -1.37
C LEU A 178 4.47 -3.24 -1.02
N MET A 179 5.70 -3.56 -1.41
CA MET A 179 6.87 -2.73 -1.18
C MET A 179 7.32 -2.11 -2.50
N GLU A 180 7.83 -0.88 -2.41
CA GLU A 180 8.39 -0.15 -3.53
C GLU A 180 9.91 -0.07 -3.38
N PHE A 181 10.63 -0.57 -4.38
CA PHE A 181 12.06 -0.36 -4.54
C PHE A 181 12.28 0.90 -5.37
N ARG A 182 12.91 1.91 -4.79
CA ARG A 182 13.18 3.19 -5.47
C ARG A 182 14.51 3.80 -5.01
N PRO A 183 15.65 3.26 -5.47
CA PRO A 183 16.93 3.94 -5.35
C PRO A 183 16.88 5.35 -5.93
N PRO A 184 17.54 6.32 -5.27
CA PRO A 184 17.79 7.61 -5.87
C PRO A 184 18.75 7.46 -7.07
N THR A 185 18.71 8.40 -8.02
CA THR A 185 19.50 8.35 -9.26
C THR A 185 21.00 8.20 -8.97
N GLU A 186 21.47 8.79 -7.87
CA GLU A 186 22.85 8.74 -7.43
C GLU A 186 23.33 7.31 -7.13
N ASN A 187 22.41 6.40 -6.76
CA ASN A 187 22.69 5.00 -6.47
C ASN A 187 22.32 4.08 -7.64
N PHE A 188 22.30 4.59 -8.87
CA PHE A 188 21.96 3.81 -10.05
C PHE A 188 23.09 2.82 -10.42
N LYS A 189 22.90 1.55 -10.07
CA LYS A 189 23.94 0.49 -10.18
C LYS A 189 23.88 -0.35 -11.46
N VAL A 190 22.93 -0.11 -12.36
CA VAL A 190 22.72 -0.99 -13.55
C VAL A 190 23.97 -1.07 -14.43
N TYR A 191 24.72 0.02 -14.55
CA TYR A 191 25.96 0.08 -15.33
C TYR A 191 27.23 -0.20 -14.53
N SER A 192 27.15 -0.59 -13.26
CA SER A 192 28.35 -0.85 -12.47
C SER A 192 29.14 -2.02 -13.10
N SER A 193 30.46 -1.84 -13.18
CA SER A 193 31.38 -2.67 -13.98
C SER A 193 31.48 -4.11 -13.52
N ASP A 194 31.05 -4.39 -12.28
CA ASP A 194 30.95 -5.72 -11.69
C ASP A 194 29.75 -6.52 -12.24
N LEU A 195 28.84 -5.85 -12.98
CA LEU A 195 27.56 -6.41 -13.37
C LEU A 195 27.45 -6.97 -14.80
N LYS A 196 28.55 -7.21 -15.51
CA LYS A 196 28.60 -7.53 -16.97
C LYS A 196 27.96 -8.87 -17.42
N THR A 197 27.24 -9.56 -16.55
CA THR A 197 26.57 -10.83 -16.90
C THR A 197 25.19 -10.55 -17.49
N ARG A 198 24.80 -11.33 -18.52
CA ARG A 198 23.55 -11.21 -19.29
C ARG A 198 22.24 -11.19 -18.46
N TYR A 199 22.27 -11.69 -17.22
CA TYR A 199 21.11 -11.79 -16.32
C TYR A 199 21.41 -11.22 -14.94
N ASN A 200 21.95 -10.01 -14.90
CA ASN A 200 22.37 -9.46 -13.63
C ASN A 200 21.20 -8.91 -12.79
N THR A 201 20.96 -9.55 -11.65
CA THR A 201 19.97 -9.16 -10.63
C THR A 201 20.60 -8.41 -9.45
N GLU A 202 21.92 -8.33 -9.36
CA GLU A 202 22.66 -7.77 -8.22
C GLU A 202 22.40 -6.28 -7.99
N TRP A 203 22.02 -5.53 -9.04
CA TRP A 203 21.74 -4.09 -8.93
C TRP A 203 20.53 -3.76 -8.04
N PHE A 204 19.64 -4.72 -7.78
CA PHE A 204 18.53 -4.58 -6.84
C PHE A 204 18.54 -5.61 -5.72
N LYS A 205 19.04 -6.83 -5.97
CA LYS A 205 18.92 -7.96 -5.03
C LYS A 205 19.50 -7.64 -3.66
N ASN A 206 20.74 -7.14 -3.61
CA ASN A 206 21.39 -6.80 -2.34
C ASN A 206 20.67 -5.68 -1.58
N ASP A 207 20.25 -4.65 -2.31
CA ASP A 207 19.61 -3.48 -1.72
C ASP A 207 18.20 -3.82 -1.17
N VAL A 208 17.45 -4.69 -1.86
CA VAL A 208 16.14 -5.19 -1.42
C VAL A 208 16.27 -6.10 -0.20
N ILE A 209 17.25 -7.02 -0.19
CA ILE A 209 17.45 -7.96 0.92
C ILE A 209 17.93 -7.24 2.17
N GLN A 210 18.87 -6.30 2.04
CA GLN A 210 19.45 -5.56 3.16
C GLN A 210 18.57 -4.40 3.65
N LYS A 211 17.43 -4.13 2.99
CA LYS A 211 16.59 -2.93 3.23
C LYS A 211 17.41 -1.63 3.24
N ALA A 212 18.34 -1.50 2.30
CA ALA A 212 19.24 -0.36 2.26
C ALA A 212 18.60 0.86 1.57
N TYR A 213 17.53 1.42 2.16
CA TYR A 213 16.99 2.76 1.82
C TYR A 213 16.30 3.41 3.02
#